data_AF-A0A963RR60-F1
#
_entry.id   AF-A0A963RR60-F1
#
_cell.length_a   1.000
_cell.length_b   1.000
_cell.length_c   1.000
_cell.angle_alpha   90.00
_cell.angle_beta   90.00
_cell.angle_gamma   90.00
#
_symmetry.space_group_name_H-M   'P 1'
#
loop_
_entity.id
_entity.type
_entity.pdbx_description
1 polymer ?
#
loop_
_entity_poly.entity_id
_entity_poly.type
_entity_poly.pdbx_seq_one_letter_code
_entity_poly.pdbx_strand_id
1 'polypeptide(L)' 'AASRDDVIVALLPYVEQQLAAGAHLNHITRHILGLYQGVPGARKFRRYLSENAYKKTAGPEVLAAAWQQVTALAEAPARA' A
#
# COMPACT_ATOMS: atom_id res chain seq x y z
N ALA A 1 -11.55 -16.48 4.23
CA ALA A 1 -11.29 -15.10 4.71
C ALA A 1 -10.51 -14.38 3.62
N ALA A 2 -10.80 -13.10 3.34
CA ALA A 2 -10.05 -12.33 2.34
C ALA A 2 -8.57 -12.21 2.76
N SER A 3 -7.66 -12.35 1.81
CA SER A 3 -6.23 -12.19 2.01
C SER A 3 -5.87 -10.70 2.16
N ARG A 4 -4.67 -10.40 2.68
CA ARG A 4 -4.18 -9.00 2.74
C ARG A 4 -4.01 -8.40 1.35
N ASP A 5 -3.66 -9.23 0.36
CA ASP A 5 -3.51 -8.83 -1.03
C ASP A 5 -4.86 -8.53 -1.67
N ASP A 6 -5.90 -9.32 -1.36
CA ASP A 6 -7.27 -9.10 -1.83
C ASP A 6 -7.78 -7.71 -1.39
N VAL A 7 -7.42 -7.29 -0.16
CA VAL A 7 -7.74 -5.96 0.35
C VAL A 7 -7.08 -4.87 -0.50
N ILE A 8 -5.81 -5.01 -0.88
CA ILE A 8 -5.12 -4.01 -1.73
C ILE A 8 -5.75 -3.95 -3.13
N VAL A 9 -6.02 -5.11 -3.74
CA VAL A 9 -6.64 -5.19 -5.06
C VAL A 9 -8.01 -4.51 -5.06
N ALA A 10 -8.81 -4.72 -4.02
CA ALA A 10 -10.11 -4.05 -3.87
C ALA A 10 -9.97 -2.55 -3.56
N LEU A 11 -8.88 -2.12 -2.91
CA LEU A 11 -8.65 -0.73 -2.52
C LEU A 11 -8.19 0.15 -3.69
N LEU A 12 -7.50 -0.41 -4.70
CA LEU A 12 -7.04 0.33 -5.87
C LEU A 12 -8.16 1.08 -6.62
N PRO A 13 -9.27 0.43 -7.05
CA PRO A 13 -10.37 1.15 -7.73
C PRO A 13 -11.07 2.14 -6.80
N TYR A 14 -11.15 1.84 -5.50
CA TYR A 14 -11.69 2.78 -4.52
C TYR A 14 -10.82 4.03 -4.40
N VAL A 15 -9.49 3.87 -4.34
CA VAL A 15 -8.54 4.99 -4.31
C VAL A 15 -8.69 5.85 -5.55
N GLU A 16 -8.75 5.26 -6.74
CA GLU A 16 -8.99 5.99 -8.00
C GLU A 16 -10.25 6.86 -7.92
N GLN A 17 -11.37 6.29 -7.48
CA GLN A 17 -12.63 7.02 -7.33
C GLN A 17 -12.55 8.16 -6.31
N GLN A 18 -11.91 7.93 -5.17
CA GLN A 18 -11.76 8.95 -4.13
C GLN A 18 -10.84 10.09 -4.56
N LEU A 19 -9.74 9.78 -5.25
CA LEU A 19 -8.84 10.79 -5.80
C LEU A 19 -9.53 11.63 -6.87
N ALA A 20 -10.34 11.02 -7.74
CA ALA A 20 -11.16 11.73 -8.72
C ALA A 20 -12.20 12.66 -8.04
N ALA A 21 -12.67 12.30 -6.85
CA ALA A 21 -13.53 13.13 -6.01
C ALA A 21 -12.77 14.20 -5.18
N GLY A 22 -11.45 14.33 -5.38
CA GLY A 22 -10.63 15.35 -4.72
C GLY A 22 -10.10 14.94 -3.33
N ALA A 23 -10.26 13.69 -2.93
CA ALA A 23 -9.62 13.19 -1.72
C ALA A 23 -8.10 13.10 -1.89
N HIS A 24 -7.37 13.07 -0.79
CA HIS A 24 -5.92 12.86 -0.79
C HIS A 24 -5.62 11.40 -0.44
N LEU A 25 -4.62 10.81 -1.09
CA LEU A 25 -4.25 9.41 -0.88
C LEU A 25 -3.96 9.09 0.60
N ASN A 26 -3.26 9.97 1.32
CA ASN A 26 -2.96 9.81 2.73
C ASN A 26 -4.20 9.64 3.63
N HIS A 27 -5.35 10.22 3.26
CA HIS A 27 -6.59 10.05 4.03
C HIS A 27 -7.05 8.59 4.04
N ILE A 28 -6.72 7.83 2.99
CA ILE A 28 -7.04 6.41 2.85
C ILE A 28 -5.89 5.58 3.43
N THR A 29 -4.65 5.81 2.97
CA THR A 29 -3.51 4.93 3.25
C THR A 29 -3.10 4.92 4.72
N ARG A 30 -3.37 5.98 5.49
CA ARG A 30 -3.09 6.03 6.93
C ARG A 30 -3.78 4.91 7.72
N HIS A 31 -4.90 4.38 7.22
CA HIS A 31 -5.65 3.32 7.88
C HIS A 31 -5.10 1.91 7.60
N ILE A 32 -4.23 1.77 6.60
CA ILE A 32 -3.68 0.47 6.18
C ILE A 32 -2.17 0.34 6.42
N LEU A 33 -1.53 1.29 7.12
CA LEU A 33 -0.10 1.23 7.48
C LEU A 33 0.30 -0.01 8.30
N GLY A 34 -0.68 -0.66 8.93
CA GLY A 34 -0.52 -1.89 9.71
C GLY A 34 -0.93 -3.17 8.98
N LEU A 35 -1.43 -3.09 7.74
CA LEU A 35 -2.05 -4.23 7.04
C LEU A 35 -1.14 -5.47 6.97
N TYR A 36 0.16 -5.24 6.74
CA TYR A 36 1.17 -6.29 6.61
C TYR A 36 1.99 -6.54 7.88
N GLN A 37 1.53 -6.16 9.07
CA GLN A 37 2.30 -6.38 10.30
C GLN A 37 2.77 -7.84 10.43
N GLY A 38 4.07 -8.03 10.71
CA GLY A 38 4.70 -9.35 10.84
C GLY A 38 5.12 -10.02 9.52
N VAL A 39 4.86 -9.41 8.37
CA VAL A 39 5.23 -9.95 7.05
C VAL A 39 6.58 -9.37 6.58
N PRO A 40 7.45 -10.17 5.92
CA PRO A 40 8.62 -9.63 5.21
C PRO A 40 8.23 -8.45 4.30
N GLY A 41 8.95 -7.34 4.40
CA GLY A 41 8.66 -6.14 3.61
C GLY A 41 7.62 -5.18 4.20
N ALA A 42 6.93 -5.54 5.29
CA ALA A 42 5.96 -4.67 5.95
C ALA A 42 6.51 -3.30 6.36
N ARG A 43 7.76 -3.27 6.85
CA ARG A 43 8.44 -2.00 7.19
C ARG A 43 8.67 -1.13 5.96
N LYS A 44 9.02 -1.73 4.82
CA LYS A 44 9.23 -1.01 3.55
C LYS A 44 7.90 -0.50 3.00
N PHE A 45 6.84 -1.30 3.05
CA PHE A 45 5.48 -0.90 2.70
C PHE A 45 5.06 0.34 3.49
N ARG A 46 5.16 0.29 4.82
CA ARG A 46 4.81 1.42 5.69
C ARG A 46 5.64 2.66 5.36
N ARG A 47 6.96 2.51 5.23
CA ARG A 47 7.87 3.61 4.91
C ARG A 47 7.51 4.26 3.57
N TYR A 48 7.27 3.46 2.53
CA TYR A 48 6.95 3.97 1.20
C TYR A 48 5.66 4.80 1.21
N LEU A 49 4.61 4.32 1.90
CA LEU A 49 3.37 5.09 2.06
C LEU A 49 3.60 6.38 2.84
N SER A 50 4.32 6.34 3.96
CA SER A 50 4.60 7.54 4.76
C SER A 50 5.39 8.61 4.00
N GLU A 51 6.30 8.21 3.10
CA GLU A 51 7.13 9.12 2.31
C GLU A 51 6.44 9.67 1.05
N ASN A 52 5.41 9.00 0.54
CA ASN A 52 4.84 9.33 -0.77
C ASN A 52 3.35 9.70 -0.74
N ALA A 53 2.53 9.11 0.14
CA ALA A 53 1.08 9.26 0.08
C ALA A 53 0.56 10.65 0.49
N TYR A 54 1.36 11.46 1.19
CA TYR A 54 0.99 12.82 1.59
C TYR A 54 1.08 13.84 0.44
N LYS A 55 1.79 13.51 -0.65
CA LYS A 55 2.01 14.41 -1.77
C LYS A 55 0.69 14.68 -2.48
N LYS A 56 0.48 15.92 -2.92
CA LYS A 56 -0.73 16.32 -3.68
C LYS A 56 -0.90 15.55 -5.00
N THR A 57 0.20 15.05 -5.56
CA THR A 57 0.25 14.28 -6.79
C THR A 57 0.25 12.77 -6.55
N ALA A 58 0.05 12.31 -5.30
CA ALA A 58 0.08 10.89 -4.98
C ALA A 58 -1.18 10.20 -5.51
N GLY A 59 -1.00 9.29 -6.47
CA GLY A 59 -2.06 8.49 -7.04
C GLY A 59 -2.05 7.01 -6.61
N PRO A 60 -2.90 6.18 -7.22
CA PRO A 60 -2.99 4.74 -6.93
C PRO A 60 -1.65 4.01 -7.12
N GLU A 61 -0.78 4.51 -8.00
CA GLU A 61 0.57 3.98 -8.24
C GLU A 61 1.44 3.97 -6.98
N VAL A 62 1.22 4.91 -6.05
CA VAL A 62 1.94 4.94 -4.78
C VAL A 62 1.53 3.74 -3.90
N LEU A 63 0.24 3.39 -3.90
CA LEU A 63 -0.25 2.22 -3.18
C LEU A 63 0.26 0.93 -3.83
N ALA A 64 0.24 0.84 -5.16
CA ALA A 64 0.78 -0.30 -5.89
C ALA A 64 2.29 -0.49 -5.65
N ALA A 65 3.08 0.58 -5.70
CA ALA A 65 4.51 0.53 -5.44
C ALA A 65 4.85 0.19 -3.97
N ALA A 66 4.01 0.61 -3.02
CA ALA A 66 4.12 0.15 -1.64
C ALA A 66 3.86 -1.35 -1.54
N TRP A 67 2.79 -1.84 -2.18
CA TRP A 67 2.42 -3.26 -2.17
C TRP A 67 3.52 -4.16 -2.74
N GLN A 68 4.20 -3.72 -3.81
CA GLN A 68 5.37 -4.41 -4.36
C GLN A 68 6.49 -4.61 -3.34
N GLN A 69 6.61 -3.76 -2.32
CA GLN A 69 7.63 -3.94 -1.28
C GLN A 69 7.38 -5.19 -0.42
N VAL A 70 6.14 -5.66 -0.36
CA VAL A 70 5.76 -6.86 0.39
C VAL A 70 5.81 -8.08 -0.52
N THR A 71 5.23 -8.00 -1.73
CA THR A 71 5.18 -9.15 -2.65
C THR A 71 6.58 -9.55 -3.13
N ALA A 72 7.42 -8.59 -3.51
CA ALA A 72 8.80 -8.88 -3.93
C ALA A 72 9.69 -9.44 -2.81
N LEU A 73 9.35 -9.16 -1.54
CA LEU A 73 10.08 -9.69 -0.38
C LEU A 73 9.48 -10.99 0.17
N ALA A 74 8.20 -11.26 -0.11
CA ALA A 74 7.57 -12.54 0.18
C ALA A 74 8.07 -13.63 -0.78
N GLU A 75 8.40 -13.26 -2.02
CA GLU A 75 8.97 -14.17 -3.04
C GLU A 75 10.50 -14.32 -2.93
N ALA A 76 11.18 -13.42 -2.20
CA ALA A 76 12.62 -13.53 -1.99
C ALA A 76 12.92 -14.74 -1.09
N PRO A 77 13.84 -15.66 -1.48
CA PRO A 77 14.18 -16.80 -0.64
C PRO A 77 14.68 -16.30 0.71
N ALA A 78 14.12 -16.90 1.78
CA ALA A 78 14.53 -16.61 3.15
C ALA A 78 16.05 -16.67 3.22
N ARG A 79 16.67 -15.53 3.56
CA ARG A 79 18.14 -15.44 3.67
C ARG A 79 18.60 -16.52 4.66
N ALA A 80 19.41 -17.44 4.16
CA ALA A 80 20.08 -18.50 4.91
C ALA A 80 20.94 -17.95 6.05
#